data_AF-A0A7X8WKR5-F1
#
_entry.id   AF-A0A7X8WKR5-F1
#
_cell.length_a   1.000
_cell.length_b   1.000
_cell.length_c   1.000
_cell.angle_alpha   90.00
_cell.angle_beta   90.00
_cell.angle_gamma   90.00
#
_symmetry.space_group_name_H-M   'P 1'
#
loop_
_entity.id
_entity.type
_entity.pdbx_description
1 polymer ?
#
loop_
_entity_poly.entity_id
_entity_poly.type
_entity_poly.pdbx_seq_one_letter_code
_entity_poly.pdbx_strand_id
1 'polypeptide(L)'
;MNMIIKILLGAALGAGLLMLFPRKAYAHCDTMDGPAVKDGEKALETGNINYAYKWIFEEYEEELKEIFEKALKARKLGAEAKEVADRWFLENFVRIHRAGEGAAYDGLKPSGFELEPVVVAADKAIEMGGMSPLKGLVTDEEYHALEEKFDKAIALKDFDIDDVKAA
;
A
#
# COMPACT_ATOMS: atom_id res chain seq x y z
N MET A 1 -19.18 12.98 44.69
CA MET A 1 -18.21 13.06 43.58
C MET A 1 -18.11 14.52 43.14
N ASN A 2 -16.97 15.19 43.38
CA ASN A 2 -16.81 16.61 43.08
C ASN A 2 -17.03 16.90 41.59
N MET A 3 -17.66 18.04 41.29
CA MET A 3 -17.95 18.49 39.91
C MET A 3 -16.70 18.47 39.02
N ILE A 4 -15.53 18.81 39.60
CA ILE A 4 -14.22 18.75 38.95
C ILE A 4 -13.83 17.34 38.52
N ILE A 5 -14.12 16.31 39.33
CA ILE A 5 -13.81 14.90 39.02
C ILE A 5 -14.66 14.41 37.85
N LYS A 6 -15.94 14.83 37.77
CA LYS A 6 -16.83 14.49 36.65
C LYS A 6 -16.38 15.15 35.33
N ILE A 7 -15.90 16.39 35.39
CA ILE A 7 -15.36 17.11 34.21
C ILE A 7 -14.07 16.45 33.72
N LEU A 8 -13.15 16.08 34.62
CA LEU A 8 -11.91 15.40 34.27
C LEU A 8 -12.14 14.01 33.65
N LEU A 9 -13.08 13.23 34.20
CA LEU A 9 -13.46 11.94 33.63
C LEU A 9 -14.11 12.08 32.24
N GLY A 10 -14.97 13.09 32.04
CA GLY A 10 -15.57 13.37 30.74
C GLY A 10 -14.54 13.79 29.68
N ALA A 11 -13.56 14.61 30.06
CA ALA A 11 -12.48 15.03 29.16
C ALA A 11 -11.55 13.86 28.79
N ALA A 12 -11.21 12.98 29.74
CA ALA A 12 -10.40 11.80 29.48
C ALA A 12 -11.11 10.78 28.56
N LEU A 13 -12.41 10.56 28.76
CA LEU A 13 -13.25 9.73 27.88
C LEU A 13 -13.37 10.33 26.46
N GLY A 14 -13.54 11.65 26.35
CA GLY A 14 -13.59 12.35 25.07
C GLY A 14 -12.26 12.32 24.30
N ALA A 15 -11.13 12.48 25.00
CA ALA A 15 -9.80 12.37 24.40
C ALA A 15 -9.47 10.93 23.96
N GLY A 16 -9.91 9.92 24.71
CA GLY A 16 -9.79 8.51 24.32
C GLY A 16 -10.59 8.16 23.06
N LEU A 17 -11.80 8.73 22.89
CA LEU A 17 -12.60 8.53 21.68
C LEU A 17 -11.98 9.16 20.42
N LEU A 18 -11.27 10.30 20.55
CA LEU A 18 -10.61 10.95 19.42
C LEU A 18 -9.43 10.14 18.85
N MET A 19 -8.82 9.25 19.65
CA MET A 19 -7.78 8.33 19.18
C MET A 19 -8.32 7.14 18.38
N LEU A 20 -9.64 6.92 18.36
CA LEU A 20 -10.29 5.83 17.63
C LEU A 20 -10.60 6.17 16.18
N PHE A 21 -10.39 7.42 15.75
CA PHE A 21 -10.58 7.77 14.35
C PHE A 21 -9.36 7.29 13.54
N PRO A 22 -9.57 6.41 12.54
CA PRO A 22 -8.47 5.99 11.67
C PRO A 22 -7.89 7.23 10.99
N ARG A 23 -6.60 7.48 11.19
CA ARG A 23 -5.89 8.48 10.39
C ARG A 23 -5.95 8.01 8.94
N LYS A 24 -6.55 8.82 8.07
CA LYS A 24 -6.54 8.54 6.63
C LYS A 24 -5.09 8.64 6.14
N ALA A 25 -4.48 7.50 5.85
CA ALA A 25 -3.30 7.44 5.00
C ALA A 25 -3.78 7.49 3.55
N TYR A 26 -3.28 8.45 2.78
CA TYR A 26 -3.56 8.53 1.35
C TYR A 26 -2.53 7.65 0.64
N ALA A 27 -3.01 6.57 0.03
CA ALA A 27 -2.23 5.61 -0.74
C ALA A 27 -3.06 5.12 -1.93
N HIS A 28 -2.38 4.54 -2.93
CA HIS A 28 -3.02 4.06 -4.16
C HIS A 28 -2.60 2.65 -4.57
N CYS A 29 -2.07 1.88 -3.61
CA CYS A 29 -1.66 0.48 -3.79
C CYS A 29 -2.78 -0.45 -4.27
N ASP A 30 -4.05 -0.03 -4.17
CA ASP A 30 -5.24 -0.76 -4.59
C ASP A 30 -5.82 -0.28 -5.94
N THR A 31 -5.06 0.48 -6.72
CA THR A 31 -5.43 0.93 -8.07
C THR A 31 -4.68 0.14 -9.14
N MET A 32 -5.28 -0.08 -10.32
CA MET A 32 -4.61 -0.74 -11.45
C MET A 32 -3.32 -0.04 -11.90
N ASP A 33 -3.17 1.26 -11.62
CA ASP A 33 -1.99 2.04 -11.96
C ASP A 33 -1.01 2.18 -10.78
N GLY A 34 -1.38 1.66 -9.61
CA GLY A 34 -0.62 1.81 -8.38
C GLY A 34 0.58 0.86 -8.29
N PRO A 35 1.57 1.21 -7.45
CA PRO A 35 2.87 0.54 -7.42
C PRO A 35 2.75 -0.94 -7.07
N ALA A 36 1.93 -1.29 -6.07
CA ALA A 36 1.70 -2.69 -5.72
C ALA A 36 1.14 -3.46 -6.92
N VAL A 37 0.04 -3.01 -7.53
CA VAL A 37 -0.58 -3.71 -8.66
C VAL A 37 0.38 -3.84 -9.85
N LYS A 38 1.19 -2.82 -10.15
CA LYS A 38 2.24 -2.89 -11.18
C LYS A 38 3.27 -3.98 -10.89
N ASP A 39 3.68 -4.12 -9.63
CA ASP A 39 4.57 -5.21 -9.23
C ASP A 39 3.87 -6.57 -9.25
N GLY A 40 2.57 -6.64 -8.95
CA GLY A 40 1.77 -7.86 -9.10
C GLY A 40 1.67 -8.30 -10.56
N GLU A 41 1.45 -7.37 -11.49
CA GLU A 41 1.50 -7.60 -12.94
C GLU A 41 2.89 -8.12 -13.33
N LYS A 42 3.95 -7.48 -12.84
CA LYS A 42 5.33 -7.88 -13.10
C LYS A 42 5.65 -9.27 -12.56
N ALA A 43 5.15 -9.61 -11.36
CA ALA A 43 5.30 -10.92 -10.75
C ALA A 43 4.71 -11.99 -11.66
N LEU A 44 3.49 -11.76 -12.14
CA LEU A 44 2.84 -12.66 -13.09
C LEU A 44 3.68 -12.76 -14.36
N GLU A 45 3.97 -11.65 -15.04
CA GLU A 45 4.68 -11.63 -16.32
C GLU A 45 6.01 -12.37 -16.29
N THR A 46 6.78 -12.21 -15.22
CA THR A 46 8.11 -12.82 -15.07
C THR A 46 8.05 -14.21 -14.45
N GLY A 47 6.96 -14.55 -13.76
CA GLY A 47 6.86 -15.73 -12.90
C GLY A 47 7.65 -15.60 -11.59
N ASN A 48 8.19 -14.41 -11.26
CA ASN A 48 8.91 -14.15 -10.03
C ASN A 48 7.98 -13.53 -8.97
N ILE A 49 7.61 -14.31 -7.95
CA ILE A 49 6.71 -13.87 -6.89
C ILE A 49 7.30 -12.76 -6.00
N ASN A 50 8.63 -12.58 -5.97
CA ASN A 50 9.28 -11.62 -5.09
C ASN A 50 8.85 -10.17 -5.35
N TYR A 51 8.46 -9.86 -6.60
CA TYR A 51 7.83 -8.58 -6.94
C TYR A 51 6.56 -8.32 -6.11
N ALA A 52 5.76 -9.34 -5.85
CA ALA A 52 4.57 -9.24 -5.01
C ALA A 52 4.90 -9.35 -3.51
N TYR A 53 5.81 -10.25 -3.11
CA TYR A 53 6.10 -10.48 -1.68
C TYR A 53 6.63 -9.27 -0.93
N LYS A 54 7.36 -8.35 -1.58
CA LYS A 54 7.80 -7.11 -0.92
C LYS A 54 6.64 -6.23 -0.41
N TRP A 55 5.40 -6.51 -0.80
CA TRP A 55 4.19 -5.81 -0.36
C TRP A 55 3.38 -6.60 0.68
N ILE A 56 3.80 -7.81 1.05
CA ILE A 56 3.02 -8.77 1.82
C ILE A 56 3.76 -9.10 3.10
N PHE A 57 3.06 -9.05 4.23
CA PHE A 57 3.61 -9.46 5.51
C PHE A 57 3.84 -10.97 5.56
N GLU A 58 4.87 -11.40 6.31
CA GLU A 58 5.36 -12.79 6.34
C GLU A 58 4.25 -13.81 6.63
N GLU A 59 3.33 -13.45 7.54
CA GLU A 59 2.18 -14.27 7.92
C GLU A 59 1.19 -14.59 6.79
N TYR A 60 1.23 -13.84 5.67
CA TYR A 60 0.37 -14.03 4.52
C TYR A 60 1.08 -14.54 3.26
N GLU A 61 2.40 -14.79 3.32
CA GLU A 61 3.17 -15.23 2.14
C GLU A 61 2.62 -16.52 1.53
N GLU A 62 2.34 -17.54 2.36
CA GLU A 62 1.85 -18.83 1.87
C GLU A 62 0.47 -18.71 1.19
N GLU A 63 -0.42 -17.84 1.69
CA GLU A 63 -1.71 -17.58 1.03
C GLU A 63 -1.49 -16.99 -0.36
N LEU A 64 -0.64 -15.98 -0.48
CA LEU A 64 -0.34 -15.36 -1.79
C LEU A 64 0.33 -16.36 -2.74
N LYS A 65 1.26 -17.18 -2.23
CA LYS A 65 1.96 -18.20 -3.01
C LYS A 65 1.03 -19.16 -3.71
N GLU A 66 0.07 -19.71 -2.97
CA GLU A 66 -0.91 -20.63 -3.53
C GLU A 66 -1.75 -19.98 -4.64
N ILE A 67 -2.14 -18.73 -4.44
CA ILE A 67 -2.93 -17.95 -5.40
C ILE A 67 -2.09 -17.68 -6.65
N PHE A 68 -0.84 -17.25 -6.48
CA PHE A 68 0.10 -17.00 -7.55
C PHE A 68 0.34 -18.24 -8.42
N GLU A 69 0.63 -19.39 -7.80
CA GLU A 69 0.84 -20.65 -8.51
C GLU A 69 -0.39 -21.10 -9.30
N LYS A 70 -1.60 -20.92 -8.74
CA LYS A 70 -2.86 -21.22 -9.42
C LYS A 70 -3.08 -20.28 -10.61
N ALA A 71 -2.84 -18.98 -10.44
CA ALA A 71 -2.94 -17.99 -11.50
C ALA A 71 -1.96 -18.28 -12.65
N LEU A 72 -0.70 -18.60 -12.34
CA LEU A 72 0.32 -18.97 -13.33
C LEU A 72 -0.06 -20.22 -14.15
N LYS A 73 -0.76 -21.19 -13.55
CA LYS A 73 -1.26 -22.37 -14.26
C LYS A 73 -2.44 -21.99 -15.17
N ALA A 74 -3.43 -21.29 -14.63
CA ALA A 74 -4.65 -20.93 -15.35
C ALA A 74 -4.37 -20.01 -16.55
N ARG A 75 -3.50 -19.01 -16.40
CA ARG A 75 -3.19 -18.04 -17.45
C ARG A 75 -2.54 -18.62 -18.71
N LYS A 76 -2.02 -19.86 -18.62
CA LYS A 76 -1.42 -20.57 -19.77
C LYS A 76 -2.47 -21.22 -20.67
N LEU A 77 -3.74 -21.20 -20.29
CA LEU A 77 -4.84 -21.87 -21.01
C LEU A 77 -5.46 -21.03 -22.14
N GLY A 78 -4.97 -19.82 -22.38
CA GLY A 78 -5.43 -18.94 -23.47
C GLY A 78 -5.57 -17.48 -23.02
N ALA A 79 -5.89 -16.60 -23.98
CA ALA A 79 -5.98 -15.16 -23.73
C ALA A 79 -7.07 -14.78 -22.71
N GLU A 80 -8.27 -15.33 -22.85
CA GLU A 80 -9.38 -15.10 -21.92
C GLU A 80 -9.06 -15.65 -20.52
N ALA A 81 -8.45 -16.84 -20.45
CA ALA A 81 -8.03 -17.44 -19.18
C ALA A 81 -6.94 -16.62 -18.51
N LYS A 82 -6.01 -16.02 -19.28
CA LYS A 82 -5.00 -15.08 -18.76
C LYS A 82 -5.66 -13.86 -18.14
N GLU A 83 -6.60 -13.24 -18.83
CA GLU A 83 -7.29 -12.05 -18.31
C GLU A 83 -7.97 -12.33 -16.96
N VAL A 84 -8.71 -13.43 -16.86
CA VAL A 84 -9.40 -13.83 -15.62
C VAL A 84 -8.40 -14.20 -14.52
N ALA A 85 -7.36 -14.98 -14.83
CA ALA A 85 -6.38 -15.42 -13.85
C ALA A 85 -5.55 -14.26 -13.29
N ASP A 86 -5.11 -13.35 -14.17
CA ASP A 86 -4.32 -12.20 -13.77
C ASP A 86 -5.17 -11.25 -12.91
N ARG A 87 -6.42 -10.97 -13.32
CA ARG A 87 -7.34 -10.15 -12.51
C ARG A 87 -7.60 -10.76 -11.14
N TRP A 88 -7.87 -12.06 -11.08
CA TRP A 88 -8.12 -12.77 -9.83
C TRP A 88 -6.91 -12.75 -8.88
N PHE A 89 -5.69 -12.90 -9.42
CA PHE A 89 -4.47 -12.75 -8.64
C PHE A 89 -4.34 -11.34 -8.07
N LEU A 90 -4.48 -10.30 -8.90
CA LEU A 90 -4.32 -8.91 -8.48
C LEU A 90 -5.33 -8.49 -7.41
N GLU A 91 -6.59 -8.91 -7.53
CA GLU A 91 -7.62 -8.64 -6.53
C GLU A 91 -7.29 -9.28 -5.17
N ASN A 92 -6.78 -10.52 -5.17
CA ASN A 92 -6.37 -11.18 -3.93
C ASN A 92 -5.08 -10.61 -3.36
N PHE A 93 -4.11 -10.31 -4.21
CA PHE A 93 -2.86 -9.67 -3.81
C PHE A 93 -3.12 -8.34 -3.11
N VAL A 94 -3.96 -7.47 -3.69
CA VAL A 94 -4.39 -6.22 -3.05
C VAL A 94 -5.15 -6.49 -1.76
N ARG A 95 -6.11 -7.43 -1.74
CA ARG A 95 -6.84 -7.78 -0.51
C ARG A 95 -5.89 -8.15 0.64
N ILE A 96 -4.88 -8.99 0.36
CA ILE A 96 -3.92 -9.46 1.36
C ILE A 96 -3.01 -8.31 1.82
N HIS A 97 -2.46 -7.53 0.88
CA HIS A 97 -1.66 -6.35 1.19
C HIS A 97 -2.41 -5.38 2.13
N ARG A 98 -3.66 -5.05 1.78
CA ARG A 98 -4.52 -4.16 2.58
C ARG A 98 -4.83 -4.75 3.96
N ALA A 99 -5.06 -6.06 4.06
CA ALA A 99 -5.29 -6.72 5.34
C ALA A 99 -4.07 -6.59 6.27
N GLY A 100 -2.86 -6.73 5.73
CA GLY A 100 -1.61 -6.51 6.47
C GLY A 100 -1.43 -5.07 6.97
N GLU A 101 -1.92 -4.09 6.22
CA GLU A 101 -1.97 -2.69 6.65
C GLU A 101 -3.07 -2.40 7.70
N GLY A 102 -3.86 -3.42 8.09
CA GLY A 102 -5.03 -3.27 8.95
C GLY A 102 -6.17 -2.50 8.28
N ALA A 103 -6.19 -2.47 6.95
CA ALA A 103 -7.13 -1.70 6.17
C ALA A 103 -8.15 -2.59 5.44
N ALA A 104 -9.37 -2.08 5.28
CA ALA A 104 -10.41 -2.79 4.55
C ALA A 104 -10.09 -2.87 3.06
N TYR A 105 -10.51 -3.98 2.43
CA TYR A 105 -10.53 -4.14 0.98
C TYR A 105 -11.90 -3.73 0.43
N ASP A 106 -11.93 -2.65 -0.35
CA ASP A 106 -13.14 -2.12 -1.01
C ASP A 106 -13.16 -2.40 -2.53
N GLY A 107 -12.18 -3.14 -3.03
CA GLY A 107 -12.06 -3.55 -4.43
C GLY A 107 -10.78 -3.04 -5.09
N LEU A 108 -10.38 -3.69 -6.18
CA LEU A 108 -9.31 -3.22 -7.05
C LEU A 108 -9.84 -2.11 -7.98
N LYS A 109 -9.42 -0.87 -7.71
CA LYS A 109 -9.86 0.35 -8.41
C LYS A 109 -9.35 0.33 -9.87
N PRO A 110 -10.15 0.82 -10.84
CA PRO A 110 -9.80 0.79 -12.25
C PRO A 110 -8.60 1.68 -12.57
N SER A 111 -8.02 1.49 -13.76
CA SER A 111 -7.01 2.41 -14.29
C SER A 111 -7.64 3.78 -14.55
N GLY A 112 -6.88 4.85 -14.34
CA GLY A 112 -7.36 6.24 -14.38
C GLY A 112 -8.18 6.65 -13.16
N PHE A 113 -8.12 5.90 -12.05
CA PHE A 113 -8.73 6.33 -10.79
C PHE A 113 -8.11 7.66 -10.33
N GLU A 114 -8.96 8.62 -9.97
CA GLU A 114 -8.50 9.95 -9.57
C GLU A 114 -7.77 9.88 -8.22
N LEU A 115 -6.51 10.32 -8.23
CA LEU A 115 -5.67 10.36 -7.04
C LEU A 115 -5.65 11.76 -6.44
N GLU A 116 -5.58 11.79 -5.11
CA GLU A 116 -5.36 13.04 -4.38
C GLU A 116 -4.03 13.68 -4.83
N PRO A 117 -3.96 15.01 -5.02
CA PRO A 117 -2.75 15.68 -5.52
C PRO A 117 -1.47 15.39 -4.71
N VAL A 118 -1.61 15.22 -3.39
CA VAL A 118 -0.48 14.89 -2.51
C VAL A 118 0.11 13.50 -2.78
N VAL A 119 -0.71 12.54 -3.24
CA VAL A 119 -0.27 11.19 -3.60
C VAL A 119 0.53 11.24 -4.91
N VAL A 120 0.01 11.93 -5.92
CA VAL A 120 0.71 12.15 -7.19
C VAL A 120 2.05 12.87 -6.96
N ALA A 121 2.08 13.84 -6.05
CA ALA A 121 3.30 14.54 -5.68
C ALA A 121 4.30 13.64 -4.94
N ALA A 122 3.84 12.73 -4.08
CA ALA A 122 4.69 11.78 -3.38
C ALA A 122 5.38 10.81 -4.36
N ASP A 123 4.63 10.25 -5.33
CA ASP A 123 5.21 9.40 -6.37
C ASP A 123 6.28 10.14 -7.17
N LYS A 124 5.97 11.38 -7.60
CA LYS A 124 6.92 12.23 -8.32
C LYS A 124 8.17 12.54 -7.50
N ALA A 125 8.02 12.72 -6.19
CA ALA A 125 9.16 12.96 -5.30
C ALA A 125 10.12 11.77 -5.29
N ILE A 126 9.60 10.53 -5.20
CA ILE A 126 10.39 9.30 -5.25
C ILE A 126 11.06 9.16 -6.62
N GLU A 127 10.31 9.34 -7.71
CA GLU A 127 10.81 9.26 -9.09
C GLU A 127 12.02 10.18 -9.32
N MET A 128 11.91 11.45 -8.90
CA MET A 128 12.97 12.43 -9.10
C MET A 128 14.05 12.42 -8.01
N GLY A 129 13.87 11.65 -6.93
CA GLY A 129 14.78 11.63 -5.80
C GLY A 129 14.79 12.93 -4.97
N GLY A 130 13.70 13.71 -4.95
CA GLY A 130 13.61 14.91 -4.13
C GLY A 130 12.20 15.33 -3.76
N MET A 131 12.01 15.79 -2.51
CA MET A 131 10.70 16.13 -1.94
C MET A 131 10.11 17.48 -2.40
N SER A 132 10.70 18.16 -3.38
CA SER A 132 10.18 19.44 -3.86
C SER A 132 8.72 19.42 -4.33
N PRO A 133 8.17 18.33 -4.92
CA PRO A 133 6.76 18.27 -5.32
C PRO A 133 5.77 18.34 -4.16
N LEU A 134 6.18 18.00 -2.93
CA LEU A 134 5.30 18.01 -1.75
C LEU A 134 5.08 19.42 -1.18
N LYS A 135 5.88 20.41 -1.58
CA LYS A 135 5.80 21.78 -1.04
C LYS A 135 4.43 22.40 -1.30
N GLY A 136 3.78 22.86 -0.23
CA GLY A 136 2.45 23.46 -0.29
C GLY A 136 1.30 22.44 -0.39
N LEU A 137 1.59 21.13 -0.43
CA LEU A 137 0.61 20.05 -0.34
C LEU A 137 0.59 19.36 1.02
N VAL A 138 1.65 19.53 1.81
CA VAL A 138 1.78 19.08 3.21
C VAL A 138 2.17 20.26 4.10
N THR A 139 1.98 20.16 5.41
CA THR A 139 2.47 21.20 6.33
C THR A 139 3.99 21.20 6.42
N ASP A 140 4.59 22.30 6.90
CA ASP A 140 6.04 22.37 7.10
C ASP A 140 6.52 21.30 8.11
N GLU A 141 5.73 21.03 9.15
CA GLU A 141 6.03 19.97 10.12
C GLU A 141 5.99 18.58 9.47
N GLU A 142 5.01 18.30 8.61
CA GLU A 142 4.93 17.03 7.87
C GLU A 142 6.08 16.91 6.88
N TYR A 143 6.42 17.98 6.18
CA TYR A 143 7.54 18.03 5.24
C TYR A 143 8.85 17.65 5.92
N HIS A 144 9.15 18.26 7.07
CA HIS A 144 10.35 17.95 7.86
C HIS A 144 10.30 16.53 8.45
N ALA A 145 9.14 16.08 8.90
CA ALA A 145 8.98 14.71 9.42
C ALA A 145 9.16 13.63 8.34
N LEU A 146 9.00 13.98 7.06
CA LEU A 146 9.20 13.07 5.93
C LEU A 146 10.67 12.97 5.50
N GLU A 147 11.53 13.95 5.79
CA GLU A 147 12.94 13.98 5.33
C GLU A 147 13.66 12.66 5.60
N GLU A 148 13.69 12.20 6.85
CA GLU A 148 14.38 10.97 7.22
C GLU A 148 13.80 9.73 6.53
N LYS A 149 12.48 9.67 6.37
CA LYS A 149 11.80 8.54 5.73
C LYS A 149 12.07 8.52 4.22
N PHE A 150 12.06 9.71 3.61
CA PHE A 150 12.33 9.89 2.21
C PHE A 150 13.78 9.50 1.88
N ASP A 151 14.75 9.98 2.64
CA ASP A 151 16.16 9.67 2.42
C ASP A 151 16.42 8.15 2.53
N LYS A 152 15.78 7.48 3.49
CA LYS A 152 15.83 6.01 3.61
C LYS A 152 15.22 5.33 2.39
N ALA A 153 14.05 5.79 1.94
CA ALA A 153 13.38 5.22 0.76
C ALA A 153 14.25 5.37 -0.50
N ILE A 154 14.85 6.55 -0.71
CA ILE A 154 15.75 6.80 -1.84
C ILE A 154 17.01 5.94 -1.77
N ALA A 155 17.61 5.79 -0.58
CA ALA A 155 18.81 4.95 -0.42
C ALA A 155 18.55 3.47 -0.71
N LEU A 156 17.31 3.00 -0.52
CA LEU A 156 16.91 1.61 -0.72
C LEU A 156 16.22 1.37 -2.07
N LYS A 157 15.98 2.39 -2.89
CA LYS A 157 15.12 2.27 -4.09
C LYS A 157 15.60 1.21 -5.10
N ASP A 158 16.90 0.99 -5.18
CA ASP A 158 17.57 0.09 -6.13
C ASP A 158 17.97 -1.24 -5.46
N PHE A 159 17.16 -1.73 -4.51
CA PHE A 159 17.37 -3.01 -3.85
C PHE A 159 17.29 -4.19 -4.84
N ASP A 160 17.92 -5.31 -4.49
CA ASP A 160 17.80 -6.55 -5.25
C ASP A 160 16.45 -7.20 -4.97
N ILE A 161 15.64 -7.36 -6.02
CA ILE A 161 14.30 -7.94 -5.89
C ILE A 161 14.32 -9.38 -5.39
N ASP A 162 15.43 -10.10 -5.55
CA ASP A 162 15.58 -11.47 -5.05
C ASP A 162 16.22 -11.55 -3.66
N ASP A 163 16.59 -10.39 -3.08
CA ASP A 163 17.02 -10.23 -1.68
C ASP A 163 16.02 -9.38 -0.88
N VAL A 164 14.74 -9.72 -1.02
CA VAL A 164 13.66 -9.14 -0.19
C VAL A 164 13.09 -10.18 0.75
N LYS A 165 12.78 -9.73 1.97
CA LYS A 165 11.85 -10.44 2.85
C LYS A 165 10.45 -9.89 2.61
N ALA A 166 9.43 -10.66 2.98
CA ALA A 166 8.09 -10.11 3.21
C ALA A 166 8.14 -8.83 4.07
N ALA A 167 7.18 -7.94 3.81
CA ALA A 167 7.02 -6.61 4.39
C ALA A 167 6.76 -6.62 5.91
#